data_AF-A0A4R8VHT7-F1
#
_entry.id   AF-A0A4R8VHT7-F1
#
_cell.length_a   1.000
_cell.length_b   1.000
_cell.length_c   1.000
_cell.angle_alpha   90.00
_cell.angle_beta   90.00
_cell.angle_gamma   90.00
#
_symmetry.space_group_name_H-M   'P 1'
#
loop_
_entity.id
_entity.type
_entity.pdbx_description
1 polymer ?
#
loop_
_entity_poly.entity_id
_entity_poly.type
_entity_poly.pdbx_seq_one_letter_code
_entity_poly.pdbx_strand_id
1 'polypeptide(L)'
;MRTFTKATIGFASAGILIAGLAGCSATGTTTTPAPAASSSSSAEATPTPLASIPSLSGVDTAVLLDANFAAALTSLGLTAGTVGTATLEDGSLHFPITGGNVDYYDPAESYRPFVQGSIQHEGSGFSLAAGDTVVELTNFTIDPGTSELFGDVSVNGASAATQVLLFNLYGGTLEPLKMDGDNAILTGTTVHISSVAAGLLNDTFKTDAVADQLLVGIATITAATK
;
A
#
# COMPACT_ATOMS: atom_id res chain seq x y z
N MET A 1 11.26 -43.24 28.33
CA MET A 1 12.52 -42.47 28.42
C MET A 1 13.07 -42.31 27.01
N ARG A 2 12.98 -41.12 26.43
CA ARG A 2 13.49 -40.82 25.08
C ARG A 2 14.34 -39.57 25.18
N THR A 3 15.61 -39.72 24.85
CA THR A 3 16.71 -38.79 25.09
C THR A 3 16.76 -37.74 23.97
N PHE A 4 16.85 -36.46 24.33
CA PHE A 4 17.03 -35.34 23.40
C PHE A 4 18.51 -34.96 23.32
N THR A 5 19.07 -34.96 22.11
CA THR A 5 20.42 -34.46 21.84
C THR A 5 20.34 -33.02 21.32
N LYS A 6 21.04 -32.10 21.99
CA LYS A 6 21.19 -30.69 21.60
C LYS A 6 22.21 -30.55 20.47
N ALA A 7 21.92 -29.70 19.48
CA ALA A 7 22.87 -29.27 18.46
C ALA A 7 23.16 -27.77 18.61
N THR A 8 24.43 -27.43 18.78
CA THR A 8 25.01 -26.08 18.73
C THR A 8 25.82 -25.96 17.44
N ILE A 9 25.61 -24.90 16.65
CA ILE A 9 26.45 -24.56 15.50
C ILE A 9 26.87 -23.10 15.64
N GLY A 10 28.18 -22.89 15.78
CA GLY A 10 28.81 -21.57 15.77
C GLY A 10 29.32 -21.19 14.38
N PHE A 11 29.34 -19.90 14.09
CA PHE A 11 29.95 -19.33 12.89
C PHE A 11 31.20 -18.54 13.28
N ALA A 12 32.34 -18.91 12.70
CA ALA A 12 33.57 -18.14 12.72
C ALA A 12 34.23 -18.26 11.34
N SER A 13 34.45 -17.14 10.64
CA SER A 13 35.36 -17.02 9.50
C SER A 13 35.54 -15.53 9.15
N ALA A 14 36.62 -14.91 9.64
CA ALA A 14 37.11 -13.63 9.16
C ALA A 14 38.51 -13.87 8.55
N GLY A 15 38.68 -13.56 7.27
CA GLY A 15 39.92 -13.72 6.51
C GLY A 15 40.39 -12.39 5.93
N ILE A 16 41.57 -11.97 6.38
CA ILE A 16 42.36 -10.79 5.98
C ILE A 16 43.19 -11.12 4.73
N LEU A 17 43.39 -10.17 3.80
CA LEU A 17 44.62 -10.06 3.00
C LEU A 17 45.02 -8.59 2.76
N ILE A 18 46.32 -8.34 2.90
CA ILE A 18 47.07 -7.07 2.93
C ILE A 18 48.02 -7.00 1.71
N ALA A 19 48.48 -5.78 1.40
CA ALA A 19 49.67 -5.34 0.62
C ALA A 19 49.32 -4.84 -0.80
N GLY A 20 49.73 -3.65 -1.27
CA GLY A 20 50.73 -2.66 -0.84
C GLY A 20 51.81 -2.52 -1.92
N LEU A 21 52.01 -1.33 -2.51
CA LEU A 21 53.23 -0.92 -3.25
C LEU A 21 53.28 0.62 -3.37
N ALA A 22 54.51 1.15 -3.38
CA ALA A 22 54.89 2.51 -3.03
C ALA A 22 55.51 3.32 -4.19
N GLY A 23 55.66 4.64 -3.96
CA GLY A 23 56.67 5.53 -4.59
C GLY A 23 56.22 6.24 -5.88
N CYS A 24 56.71 7.43 -6.27
CA CYS A 24 57.67 8.38 -5.71
C CYS A 24 57.54 9.72 -6.49
N SER A 25 58.13 10.79 -5.97
CA SER A 25 58.03 12.22 -6.31
C SER A 25 58.73 12.67 -7.61
N ALA A 26 58.26 13.76 -8.26
CA ALA A 26 59.05 14.95 -8.65
C ALA A 26 58.28 15.99 -9.53
N THR A 27 58.39 17.25 -9.08
CA THR A 27 58.33 18.60 -9.71
C THR A 27 57.92 18.80 -11.18
N GLY A 28 56.93 19.68 -11.38
CA GLY A 28 57.00 20.75 -12.39
C GLY A 28 55.97 20.73 -13.53
N THR A 29 54.85 21.43 -13.36
CA THR A 29 54.28 22.39 -14.33
C THR A 29 53.04 23.04 -13.72
N THR A 30 52.96 24.35 -13.87
CA THR A 30 51.84 25.20 -13.48
C THR A 30 50.58 24.81 -14.26
N THR A 31 49.63 24.17 -13.59
CA THR A 31 48.25 24.14 -14.06
C THR A 31 47.35 24.28 -12.84
N THR A 32 46.73 25.45 -12.72
CA THR A 32 45.66 25.75 -11.76
C THR A 32 44.67 24.58 -11.72
N PRO A 33 44.38 23.97 -10.56
CA PRO A 33 43.27 23.04 -10.47
C PRO A 33 41.99 23.86 -10.68
N ALA A 34 41.29 23.59 -11.79
CA ALA A 34 39.94 24.09 -12.00
C ALA A 34 39.07 23.65 -10.80
N PRO A 35 38.21 24.53 -10.25
CA PRO A 35 37.34 24.13 -9.16
C PRO A 35 36.47 22.99 -9.67
N ALA A 36 36.41 21.89 -8.90
CA ALA A 36 35.48 20.81 -9.13
C ALA A 36 34.08 21.42 -9.19
N ALA A 37 33.46 21.37 -10.37
CA ALA A 37 32.09 21.80 -10.55
C ALA A 37 31.23 20.99 -9.59
N SER A 38 30.74 21.66 -8.55
CA SER A 38 29.73 21.10 -7.68
C SER A 38 28.49 20.96 -8.53
N SER A 39 28.17 19.72 -8.91
CA SER A 39 26.87 19.38 -9.50
C SER A 39 25.82 19.74 -8.46
N SER A 40 25.30 20.97 -8.52
CA SER A 40 24.09 21.34 -7.80
C SER A 40 22.99 20.47 -8.40
N SER A 41 22.52 19.50 -7.62
CA SER A 41 21.30 18.78 -7.92
C SER A 41 20.18 19.81 -7.88
N SER A 42 19.72 20.24 -9.06
CA SER A 42 18.52 21.06 -9.16
C SER A 42 17.36 20.22 -8.63
N ALA A 43 16.82 20.59 -7.48
CA ALA A 43 15.57 20.02 -7.01
C ALA A 43 14.50 20.32 -8.06
N GLU A 44 13.89 19.28 -8.62
CA GLU A 44 12.77 19.41 -9.54
C GLU A 44 11.62 20.07 -8.78
N ALA A 45 11.09 21.18 -9.33
CA ALA A 45 10.00 21.89 -8.68
C ALA A 45 8.76 20.98 -8.67
N THR A 46 8.11 20.84 -7.51
CA THR A 46 6.82 20.15 -7.42
C THR A 46 5.79 20.92 -8.23
N PRO A 47 5.09 20.30 -9.19
CA PRO A 47 4.11 20.98 -10.02
C PRO A 47 2.91 21.45 -9.19
N THR A 48 2.11 22.33 -9.78
CA THR A 48 0.85 22.76 -9.15
C THR A 48 -0.22 21.70 -9.41
N PRO A 49 -0.95 21.23 -8.39
CA PRO A 49 -2.05 20.28 -8.60
C PRO A 49 -3.16 20.90 -9.44
N LEU A 50 -3.81 20.09 -10.29
CA LEU A 50 -5.00 20.46 -11.05
C LEU A 50 -6.23 20.63 -10.15
N ALA A 51 -6.30 19.85 -9.07
CA ALA A 51 -7.33 19.95 -8.06
C ALA A 51 -6.77 19.58 -6.69
N SER A 52 -7.27 20.26 -5.65
CA SER A 52 -6.90 20.02 -4.26
C SER A 52 -8.14 20.08 -3.38
N ILE A 53 -8.30 19.08 -2.52
CA ILE A 53 -9.32 19.04 -1.47
C ILE A 53 -8.59 18.94 -0.13
N PRO A 54 -8.47 20.06 0.62
CA PRO A 54 -7.67 20.09 1.85
C PRO A 54 -8.31 19.35 3.02
N SER A 55 -9.62 19.12 2.98
CA SER A 55 -10.35 18.34 3.97
C SER A 55 -11.44 17.53 3.28
N LEU A 56 -11.25 16.22 3.25
CA LEU A 56 -12.23 15.27 2.77
C LEU A 56 -13.32 15.09 3.83
N SER A 57 -14.56 15.39 3.44
CA SER A 57 -15.77 15.00 4.17
C SER A 57 -16.71 14.21 3.24
N GLY A 58 -16.10 13.53 2.25
CA GLY A 58 -16.73 12.98 1.06
C GLY A 58 -17.64 11.77 1.28
N VAL A 59 -18.10 11.21 0.15
CA VAL A 59 -19.19 10.23 0.12
C VAL A 59 -18.68 8.85 0.49
N ASP A 60 -17.90 8.22 -0.37
CA ASP A 60 -17.38 6.86 -0.15
C ASP A 60 -16.26 6.49 -1.14
N THR A 61 -15.51 5.45 -0.79
CA THR A 61 -14.70 4.66 -1.71
C THR A 61 -15.37 3.32 -1.92
N ALA A 62 -15.66 2.99 -3.17
CA ALA A 62 -16.26 1.73 -3.60
C ALA A 62 -15.19 0.81 -4.19
N VAL A 63 -15.16 -0.47 -3.81
CA VAL A 63 -14.27 -1.50 -4.38
C VAL A 63 -15.11 -2.60 -4.98
N LEU A 64 -15.19 -2.62 -6.31
CA LEU A 64 -15.85 -3.69 -7.04
C LEU A 64 -14.98 -4.95 -6.96
N LEU A 65 -15.49 -6.00 -6.33
CA LEU A 65 -14.74 -7.23 -6.12
C LEU A 65 -14.47 -7.95 -7.44
N ASP A 66 -13.23 -8.42 -7.60
CA ASP A 66 -12.85 -9.24 -8.74
C ASP A 66 -13.50 -10.63 -8.66
N ALA A 67 -13.98 -11.14 -9.79
CA ALA A 67 -14.65 -12.42 -9.85
C ALA A 67 -13.70 -13.59 -9.46
N ASN A 68 -12.41 -13.50 -9.78
CA ASN A 68 -11.43 -14.51 -9.40
C ASN A 68 -11.12 -14.42 -7.91
N PHE A 69 -11.14 -13.22 -7.33
CA PHE A 69 -11.03 -13.05 -5.88
C PHE A 69 -12.20 -13.73 -5.15
N ALA A 70 -13.44 -13.45 -5.55
CA ALA A 70 -14.62 -14.08 -4.96
C ALA A 70 -14.61 -15.62 -5.13
N ALA A 71 -14.15 -16.10 -6.29
CA ALA A 71 -13.98 -17.53 -6.54
C ALA A 71 -12.88 -18.15 -5.66
N ALA A 72 -11.76 -17.44 -5.46
CA ALA A 72 -10.68 -17.87 -4.57
C ALA A 72 -11.16 -17.97 -3.12
N LEU A 73 -11.88 -16.96 -2.62
CA LEU A 73 -12.47 -17.00 -1.28
C LEU A 73 -13.41 -18.20 -1.12
N THR A 74 -14.28 -18.43 -2.11
CA THR A 74 -15.21 -19.58 -2.11
C THR A 74 -14.46 -20.92 -2.09
N SER A 75 -13.40 -21.06 -2.90
CA SER A 75 -12.56 -22.25 -2.93
C SER A 75 -11.84 -22.51 -1.61
N LEU A 76 -11.60 -21.47 -0.82
CA LEU A 76 -10.96 -21.53 0.49
C LEU A 76 -11.96 -21.68 1.64
N GLY A 77 -13.27 -21.68 1.35
CA GLY A 77 -14.31 -21.69 2.37
C GLY A 77 -14.36 -20.40 3.20
N LEU A 78 -13.80 -19.32 2.67
CA LEU A 78 -13.81 -17.99 3.29
C LEU A 78 -15.08 -17.26 2.88
N THR A 79 -15.84 -16.82 3.89
CA THR A 79 -17.01 -15.98 3.72
C THR A 79 -16.62 -14.52 3.92
N ALA A 80 -16.80 -13.72 2.88
CA ALA A 80 -16.63 -12.27 2.95
C ALA A 80 -17.81 -11.61 3.66
N GLY A 81 -17.54 -10.54 4.41
CA GLY A 81 -18.54 -9.71 5.07
C GLY A 81 -18.04 -8.28 5.27
N THR A 82 -18.89 -7.42 5.82
CA THR A 82 -18.56 -6.03 6.15
C THR A 82 -18.51 -5.79 7.65
N VAL A 83 -17.77 -4.78 8.06
CA VAL A 83 -17.63 -4.37 9.45
C VAL A 83 -17.98 -2.88 9.58
N GLY A 84 -18.67 -2.54 10.67
CA GLY A 84 -18.98 -1.15 11.01
C GLY A 84 -19.88 -0.47 9.99
N THR A 85 -19.43 0.66 9.45
CA THR A 85 -20.20 1.47 8.49
C THR A 85 -20.04 1.04 7.02
N ALA A 86 -19.22 0.02 6.75
CA ALA A 86 -19.06 -0.50 5.39
C ALA A 86 -20.32 -1.25 4.91
N THR A 87 -20.67 -1.08 3.64
CA THR A 87 -21.77 -1.80 2.99
C THR A 87 -21.27 -2.64 1.82
N LEU A 88 -22.03 -3.67 1.45
CA LEU A 88 -21.78 -4.51 0.28
C LEU A 88 -23.03 -4.48 -0.60
N GLU A 89 -22.92 -3.83 -1.76
CA GLU A 89 -24.02 -3.60 -2.68
C GLU A 89 -23.54 -3.92 -4.11
N ASP A 90 -24.32 -4.70 -4.86
CA ASP A 90 -24.03 -5.07 -6.25
C ASP A 90 -22.61 -5.64 -6.49
N GLY A 91 -22.05 -6.34 -5.48
CA GLY A 91 -20.70 -6.91 -5.53
C GLY A 91 -19.56 -5.91 -5.26
N SER A 92 -19.90 -4.69 -4.85
CA SER A 92 -18.98 -3.63 -4.48
C SER A 92 -19.01 -3.36 -2.97
N LEU A 93 -17.83 -3.28 -2.36
CA LEU A 93 -17.67 -2.86 -0.97
C LEU A 93 -17.57 -1.34 -0.91
N HIS A 94 -18.44 -0.70 -0.15
CA HIS A 94 -18.48 0.74 0.02
C HIS A 94 -17.96 1.13 1.40
N PHE A 95 -16.98 2.02 1.44
CA PHE A 95 -16.33 2.51 2.64
C PHE A 95 -16.52 4.03 2.74
N PRO A 96 -17.34 4.53 3.68
CA PRO A 96 -17.52 5.96 3.87
C PRO A 96 -16.20 6.69 4.09
N ILE A 97 -16.01 7.86 3.48
CA ILE A 97 -14.83 8.69 3.71
C ILE A 97 -15.06 9.50 4.98
N THR A 98 -14.14 9.38 5.93
CA THR A 98 -14.23 10.00 7.26
C THR A 98 -13.28 11.18 7.45
N GLY A 99 -12.27 11.31 6.58
CA GLY A 99 -11.30 12.39 6.68
C GLY A 99 -10.17 12.26 5.67
N GLY A 100 -9.22 13.19 5.78
CA GLY A 100 -8.01 13.23 4.98
C GLY A 100 -7.97 14.40 4.00
N ASN A 101 -7.10 14.32 3.01
CA ASN A 101 -6.90 15.32 1.97
C ASN A 101 -6.47 14.63 0.67
N VAL A 102 -6.71 15.28 -0.47
CA VAL A 102 -6.24 14.77 -1.75
C VAL A 102 -5.81 15.90 -2.67
N ASP A 103 -4.69 15.66 -3.36
CA ASP A 103 -4.18 16.46 -4.47
C ASP A 103 -4.17 15.61 -5.74
N TYR A 104 -4.66 16.18 -6.82
CA TYR A 104 -4.70 15.55 -8.15
C TYR A 104 -3.82 16.34 -9.12
N TYR A 105 -2.82 15.68 -9.69
CA TYR A 105 -1.85 16.23 -10.64
C TYR A 105 -2.15 15.77 -12.06
N ASP A 106 -1.66 16.52 -13.05
CA ASP A 106 -1.94 16.27 -14.45
C ASP A 106 -1.34 14.92 -14.93
N PRO A 107 -2.18 13.99 -15.44
CA PRO A 107 -1.69 12.75 -16.02
C PRO A 107 -0.72 12.91 -17.19
N ALA A 108 -0.76 14.03 -17.90
CA ALA A 108 0.08 14.35 -19.04
C ALA A 108 1.50 14.78 -18.65
N GLU A 109 1.72 15.22 -17.41
CA GLU A 109 3.06 15.57 -16.90
C GLU A 109 3.86 14.30 -16.55
N SER A 110 5.15 14.43 -16.22
CA SER A 110 6.00 13.33 -15.74
C SER A 110 5.90 13.08 -14.23
N TYR A 111 5.17 13.93 -13.50
CA TYR A 111 5.07 13.87 -12.05
C TYR A 111 4.17 12.72 -11.58
N ARG A 112 4.68 11.85 -10.72
CA ARG A 112 3.99 10.65 -10.23
C ARG A 112 4.20 10.46 -8.73
N PRO A 113 3.23 9.84 -8.02
CA PRO A 113 1.90 9.48 -8.50
C PRO A 113 0.99 10.70 -8.70
N PHE A 114 -0.03 10.55 -9.54
CA PHE A 114 -0.96 11.65 -9.90
C PHE A 114 -1.92 12.02 -8.79
N VAL A 115 -2.14 11.10 -7.85
CA VAL A 115 -3.01 11.30 -6.70
C VAL A 115 -2.10 11.23 -5.48
N GLN A 116 -2.16 12.23 -4.62
CA GLN A 116 -1.39 12.29 -3.38
C GLN A 116 -2.27 12.77 -2.24
N GLY A 117 -1.88 12.46 -1.01
CA GLY A 117 -2.62 12.87 0.19
C GLY A 117 -2.81 11.70 1.15
N SER A 118 -3.93 11.70 1.86
CA SER A 118 -4.31 10.64 2.78
C SER A 118 -5.83 10.54 2.81
N ILE A 119 -6.40 9.35 2.77
CA ILE A 119 -7.84 9.13 2.81
C ILE A 119 -8.17 8.17 3.94
N GLN A 120 -9.07 8.57 4.83
CA GLN A 120 -9.40 7.82 6.05
C GLN A 120 -10.82 7.23 5.96
N HIS A 121 -10.98 5.99 6.38
CA HIS A 121 -12.24 5.24 6.40
C HIS A 121 -12.50 4.64 7.80
N GLU A 122 -12.33 5.46 8.83
CA GLU A 122 -12.45 5.04 10.23
C GLU A 122 -13.83 4.45 10.55
N GLY A 123 -13.85 3.40 11.38
CA GLY A 123 -15.09 2.72 11.77
C GLY A 123 -15.76 1.90 10.66
N SER A 124 -15.08 1.70 9.52
CA SER A 124 -15.51 0.82 8.45
C SER A 124 -14.50 -0.32 8.25
N GLY A 125 -14.93 -1.42 7.62
CA GLY A 125 -14.04 -2.55 7.40
C GLY A 125 -14.62 -3.71 6.60
N PHE A 126 -13.76 -4.70 6.40
CA PHE A 126 -14.02 -5.93 5.65
C PHE A 126 -13.67 -7.13 6.54
N SER A 127 -14.50 -8.17 6.53
CA SER A 127 -14.26 -9.38 7.30
C SER A 127 -14.13 -10.61 6.41
N LEU A 128 -13.28 -11.55 6.82
CA LEU A 128 -13.16 -12.89 6.26
C LEU A 128 -13.42 -13.91 7.37
N ALA A 129 -14.39 -14.79 7.17
CA ALA A 129 -14.76 -15.81 8.14
C ALA A 129 -14.59 -17.23 7.58
N ALA A 130 -14.03 -18.14 8.38
CA ALA A 130 -13.97 -19.58 8.11
C ALA A 130 -14.20 -20.36 9.41
N GLY A 131 -15.32 -21.08 9.49
CA GLY A 131 -15.72 -21.79 10.70
C GLY A 131 -15.89 -20.83 11.88
N ASP A 132 -15.16 -21.09 12.98
CA ASP A 132 -15.17 -20.26 14.19
C ASP A 132 -14.16 -19.10 14.14
N THR A 133 -13.39 -18.96 13.05
CA THR A 133 -12.38 -17.91 12.88
C THR A 133 -12.94 -16.77 12.05
N VAL A 134 -12.92 -15.56 12.59
CA VAL A 134 -13.27 -14.32 11.93
C VAL A 134 -12.07 -13.38 11.97
N VAL A 135 -11.60 -12.94 10.80
CA VAL A 135 -10.60 -11.89 10.66
C VAL A 135 -11.30 -10.62 10.22
N GLU A 136 -11.05 -9.52 10.90
CA GLU A 136 -11.58 -8.20 10.56
C GLU A 136 -10.44 -7.28 10.17
N LEU A 137 -10.58 -6.63 9.03
CA LEU A 137 -9.70 -5.58 8.53
C LEU A 137 -10.49 -4.27 8.65
N THR A 138 -10.03 -3.32 9.46
CA THR A 138 -10.81 -2.12 9.82
C THR A 138 -9.96 -0.86 9.84
N ASN A 139 -10.60 0.31 9.93
CA ASN A 139 -9.95 1.61 10.11
C ASN A 139 -8.90 1.88 9.02
N PHE A 140 -9.36 1.90 7.77
CA PHE A 140 -8.45 2.00 6.64
C PHE A 140 -7.90 3.41 6.46
N THR A 141 -6.59 3.50 6.30
CA THR A 141 -5.88 4.71 5.85
C THR A 141 -5.23 4.42 4.51
N ILE A 142 -5.59 5.18 3.49
CA ILE A 142 -5.00 5.09 2.15
C ILE A 142 -3.97 6.19 1.99
N ASP A 143 -2.76 5.82 1.58
CA ASP A 143 -1.72 6.74 1.11
C ASP A 143 -1.56 6.55 -0.41
N PRO A 144 -2.21 7.38 -1.25
CA PRO A 144 -2.04 7.31 -2.69
C PRO A 144 -0.65 7.77 -3.15
N GLY A 145 0.09 8.50 -2.32
CA GLY A 145 1.46 8.95 -2.57
C GLY A 145 2.48 7.80 -2.55
N THR A 146 2.30 6.81 -1.68
CA THR A 146 3.06 5.55 -1.69
C THR A 146 2.33 4.40 -2.36
N SER A 147 1.06 4.60 -2.72
CA SER A 147 0.16 3.58 -3.28
C SER A 147 -0.06 2.41 -2.33
N GLU A 148 -0.30 2.72 -1.06
CA GLU A 148 -0.44 1.76 0.03
C GLU A 148 -1.76 1.98 0.78
N LEU A 149 -2.35 0.90 1.29
CA LEU A 149 -3.51 0.92 2.16
C LEU A 149 -3.18 0.21 3.46
N PHE A 150 -3.33 0.93 4.56
CA PHE A 150 -3.08 0.47 5.92
C PHE A 150 -4.38 0.25 6.68
N GLY A 151 -4.38 -0.67 7.64
CA GLY A 151 -5.52 -0.85 8.53
C GLY A 151 -5.20 -1.70 9.74
N ASP A 152 -6.19 -1.79 10.62
CA ASP A 152 -6.16 -2.62 11.81
C ASP A 152 -6.64 -4.03 11.49
N VAL A 153 -6.03 -5.02 12.14
CA VAL A 153 -6.36 -6.44 11.99
C VAL A 153 -6.81 -6.99 13.33
N SER A 154 -8.01 -7.54 13.38
CA SER A 154 -8.53 -8.29 14.52
C SER A 154 -8.75 -9.76 14.13
N VAL A 155 -8.57 -10.67 15.07
CA VAL A 155 -8.94 -12.08 14.94
C VAL A 155 -9.84 -12.46 16.10
N ASN A 156 -11.07 -12.86 15.81
CA ASN A 156 -12.10 -13.18 16.81
C ASN A 156 -12.30 -12.04 17.83
N GLY A 157 -12.24 -10.79 17.36
CA GLY A 157 -12.38 -9.58 18.19
C GLY A 157 -11.15 -9.20 19.00
N ALA A 158 -10.05 -9.96 18.93
CA ALA A 158 -8.78 -9.60 19.56
C ALA A 158 -7.85 -8.92 18.54
N SER A 159 -7.29 -7.76 18.92
CA SER A 159 -6.32 -7.04 18.07
C SER A 159 -5.10 -7.91 17.78
N ALA A 160 -4.81 -8.14 16.51
CA ALA A 160 -3.63 -8.85 16.03
C ALA A 160 -2.55 -7.88 15.54
N ALA A 161 -2.94 -6.80 14.86
CA ALA A 161 -2.05 -5.74 14.39
C ALA A 161 -2.83 -4.43 14.21
N THR A 162 -2.13 -3.30 14.24
CA THR A 162 -2.73 -1.96 14.06
C THR A 162 -1.99 -1.20 12.96
N GLN A 163 -2.72 -0.57 12.05
CA GLN A 163 -2.19 0.19 10.92
C GLN A 163 -1.03 -0.51 10.17
N VAL A 164 -1.23 -1.79 9.84
CA VAL A 164 -0.27 -2.55 9.01
C VAL A 164 -0.63 -2.44 7.54
N LEU A 165 0.37 -2.60 6.65
CA LEU A 165 0.14 -2.59 5.21
C LEU A 165 -0.74 -3.79 4.81
N LEU A 166 -1.96 -3.52 4.37
CA LEU A 166 -2.94 -4.54 3.99
C LEU A 166 -3.00 -4.75 2.48
N PHE A 167 -2.99 -3.65 1.72
CA PHE A 167 -3.11 -3.70 0.27
C PHE A 167 -2.13 -2.77 -0.42
N ASN A 168 -1.66 -3.20 -1.58
CA ASN A 168 -0.97 -2.36 -2.56
C ASN A 168 -2.00 -1.82 -3.55
N LEU A 169 -1.80 -0.59 -3.98
CA LEU A 169 -2.68 0.11 -4.91
C LEU A 169 -1.95 0.35 -6.21
N TYR A 170 -2.66 0.29 -7.34
CA TYR A 170 -2.08 0.63 -8.64
C TYR A 170 -3.00 1.55 -9.42
N GLY A 171 -2.58 2.80 -9.60
CA GLY A 171 -3.29 3.82 -10.36
C GLY A 171 -3.02 3.79 -11.88
N GLY A 172 -2.35 2.75 -12.40
CA GLY A 172 -1.99 2.65 -13.83
C GLY A 172 -3.19 2.52 -14.77
N THR A 173 -4.36 2.17 -14.23
CA THR A 173 -5.62 1.97 -14.95
C THR A 173 -6.65 3.05 -14.65
N LEU A 174 -6.23 4.16 -14.04
CA LEU A 174 -7.11 5.29 -13.74
C LEU A 174 -7.76 5.88 -14.98
N GLU A 175 -9.08 6.00 -14.95
CA GLU A 175 -9.83 6.82 -15.89
C GLU A 175 -9.56 8.32 -15.65
N PRO A 176 -9.80 9.19 -16.64
CA PRO A 176 -9.79 10.63 -16.42
C PRO A 176 -10.75 11.03 -15.29
N LEU A 177 -10.35 12.01 -14.47
CA LEU A 177 -11.18 12.57 -13.41
C LEU A 177 -12.53 13.04 -13.98
N LYS A 178 -13.63 12.57 -13.38
CA LYS A 178 -15.00 12.95 -13.74
C LYS A 178 -15.60 13.82 -12.66
N MET A 179 -16.51 14.71 -13.07
CA MET A 179 -17.32 15.52 -12.16
C MET A 179 -18.78 15.13 -12.31
N ASP A 180 -19.46 14.89 -11.19
CA ASP A 180 -20.90 14.72 -11.11
C ASP A 180 -21.47 15.66 -10.04
N GLY A 181 -22.06 16.77 -10.49
CA GLY A 181 -22.46 17.86 -9.60
C GLY A 181 -21.27 18.40 -8.80
N ASP A 182 -21.35 18.26 -7.47
CA ASP A 182 -20.31 18.67 -6.53
C ASP A 182 -19.35 17.54 -6.14
N ASN A 183 -19.45 16.38 -6.80
CA ASN A 183 -18.59 15.23 -6.54
C ASN A 183 -17.52 15.07 -7.63
N ALA A 184 -16.29 14.82 -7.20
CA ALA A 184 -15.19 14.37 -8.02
C ALA A 184 -15.12 12.84 -7.96
N ILE A 185 -15.09 12.19 -9.11
CA ILE A 185 -15.11 10.72 -9.24
C ILE A 185 -13.85 10.27 -9.96
N LEU A 186 -13.11 9.38 -9.32
CA LEU A 186 -11.91 8.77 -9.87
C LEU A 186 -11.99 7.24 -9.78
N THR A 187 -12.03 6.58 -10.94
CA THR A 187 -12.20 5.13 -11.07
C THR A 187 -10.96 4.51 -11.68
N GLY A 188 -10.63 3.30 -11.25
CA GLY A 188 -9.67 2.45 -11.95
C GLY A 188 -8.42 2.11 -11.16
N THR A 189 -8.34 2.42 -9.87
CA THR A 189 -7.22 1.93 -9.03
C THR A 189 -7.42 0.45 -8.75
N THR A 190 -6.48 -0.42 -9.11
CA THR A 190 -6.58 -1.82 -8.69
C THR A 190 -6.05 -2.00 -7.28
N VAL A 191 -6.72 -2.85 -6.50
CA VAL A 191 -6.40 -3.14 -5.10
C VAL A 191 -5.88 -4.56 -5.00
N HIS A 192 -4.69 -4.74 -4.45
CA HIS A 192 -4.00 -6.03 -4.39
C HIS A 192 -3.59 -6.37 -2.97
N ILE A 193 -3.70 -7.63 -2.56
CA ILE A 193 -3.23 -8.09 -1.25
C ILE A 193 -1.73 -7.83 -1.10
N SER A 194 -1.33 -7.27 0.04
CA SER A 194 0.09 -7.11 0.38
C SER A 194 0.70 -8.44 0.83
N SER A 195 2.02 -8.59 0.69
CA SER A 195 2.73 -9.76 1.20
C SER A 195 2.54 -9.96 2.71
N VAL A 196 2.42 -8.85 3.48
CA VAL A 196 2.15 -8.88 4.92
C VAL A 196 0.76 -9.45 5.21
N ALA A 197 -0.28 -8.94 4.53
CA ALA A 197 -1.64 -9.43 4.69
C ALA A 197 -1.79 -10.88 4.23
N ALA A 198 -1.19 -11.25 3.09
CA ALA A 198 -1.17 -12.62 2.60
C ALA A 198 -0.57 -13.57 3.64
N GLY A 199 0.59 -13.21 4.22
CA GLY A 199 1.22 -13.98 5.29
C GLY A 199 0.30 -14.16 6.51
N LEU A 200 -0.28 -13.06 7.00
CA LEU A 200 -1.19 -13.09 8.16
C LEU A 200 -2.44 -13.96 7.91
N LEU A 201 -3.06 -13.84 6.73
CA LEU A 201 -4.25 -14.62 6.37
C LEU A 201 -3.92 -16.10 6.21
N ASN A 202 -2.83 -16.43 5.53
CA ASN A 202 -2.34 -17.80 5.38
C ASN A 202 -2.04 -18.45 6.73
N ASP A 203 -1.36 -17.73 7.63
CA ASP A 203 -1.07 -18.20 8.98
C ASP A 203 -2.35 -18.38 9.82
N THR A 204 -3.33 -17.48 9.67
CA THR A 204 -4.58 -17.52 10.43
C THR A 204 -5.49 -18.67 9.99
N PHE A 205 -5.67 -18.84 8.68
CA PHE A 205 -6.55 -19.85 8.10
C PHE A 205 -5.85 -21.18 7.79
N LYS A 206 -4.55 -21.29 8.08
CA LYS A 206 -3.73 -22.49 7.83
C LYS A 206 -3.76 -22.92 6.36
N THR A 207 -3.56 -21.95 5.48
CA THR A 207 -3.53 -22.12 4.02
C THR A 207 -2.29 -21.44 3.43
N ASP A 208 -1.98 -21.71 2.17
CA ASP A 208 -0.95 -21.06 1.36
C ASP A 208 -1.55 -20.42 0.08
N ALA A 209 -2.87 -20.40 -0.02
CA ALA A 209 -3.58 -20.02 -1.24
C ALA A 209 -3.79 -18.50 -1.38
N VAL A 210 -3.66 -17.72 -0.31
CA VAL A 210 -3.71 -16.26 -0.40
C VAL A 210 -2.34 -15.80 -0.91
N ALA A 211 -2.26 -15.51 -2.20
CA ALA A 211 -1.03 -15.05 -2.82
C ALA A 211 -0.79 -13.55 -2.56
N ASP A 212 0.49 -13.17 -2.46
CA ASP A 212 0.90 -11.77 -2.64
C ASP A 212 0.43 -11.27 -4.02
N GLN A 213 0.07 -9.99 -4.09
CA GLN A 213 -0.45 -9.34 -5.28
C GLN A 213 -1.76 -9.92 -5.82
N LEU A 214 -2.48 -10.76 -5.05
CA LEU A 214 -3.80 -11.21 -5.45
C LEU A 214 -4.72 -9.99 -5.63
N LEU A 215 -5.24 -9.82 -6.85
CA LEU A 215 -6.18 -8.76 -7.17
C LEU A 215 -7.45 -8.96 -6.36
N VAL A 216 -7.82 -7.97 -5.57
CA VAL A 216 -9.06 -7.94 -4.78
C VAL A 216 -10.19 -7.32 -5.59
N GLY A 217 -9.91 -6.25 -6.32
CA GLY A 217 -10.92 -5.50 -7.04
C GLY A 217 -10.43 -4.20 -7.64
N ILE A 218 -11.37 -3.43 -8.14
CA ILE A 218 -11.15 -2.11 -8.75
C ILE A 218 -11.86 -1.06 -7.90
N ALA A 219 -11.10 -0.07 -7.44
CA ALA A 219 -11.61 1.02 -6.62
C ALA A 219 -12.12 2.19 -7.46
N THR A 220 -13.19 2.81 -6.96
CA THR A 220 -13.73 4.10 -7.35
C THR A 220 -13.83 4.98 -6.11
N ILE A 221 -13.23 6.15 -6.15
CA ILE A 221 -13.33 7.14 -5.09
C ILE A 221 -14.29 8.24 -5.52
N THR A 222 -15.26 8.56 -4.66
CA THR A 222 -16.19 9.67 -4.85
C THR A 222 -16.01 10.67 -3.71
N ALA A 223 -15.37 11.80 -4.01
CA ALA A 223 -15.09 12.85 -3.04
C ALA A 223 -15.98 14.08 -3.27
N ALA A 224 -16.61 14.57 -2.21
CA ALA A 224 -17.30 15.86 -2.23
C ALA A 224 -16.25 16.98 -2.36
N THR A 225 -16.53 17.95 -3.25
CA THR A 225 -15.63 19.08 -3.53
C THR A 225 -16.06 20.38 -2.85
N LYS A 226 -17.18 20.37 -2.11
CA LYS A 226 -17.76 21.51 -1.40
C LYS A 226 -18.28 21.12 -0.03
#